data_AF-A8Q0B5-F1
#
_entry.id   AF-A8Q0B5-F1
#
_cell.length_a   1.000
_cell.length_b   1.000
_cell.length_c   1.000
_cell.angle_alpha   90.00
_cell.angle_beta   90.00
_cell.angle_gamma   90.00
#
_symmetry.space_group_name_H-M   'P 1'
#
loop_
_entity.id
_entity.type
_entity.pdbx_description
1 polymer ?
#
loop_
_entity_poly.entity_id
_entity_poly.type
_entity_poly.pdbx_seq_one_letter_code
_entity_poly.pdbx_strand_id
1 'polypeptide(L)'
;MGLFSQVSSAVARGGQGLKTSKDERPPEGANAEDTEELDEESGNILLSLISQLRIGMDLHKVTLPTFVLEPRSMLERVTDFLSHPDILFGADALQSPEERFIAILTYYMSGWHIKPKGVKKPYNPVLGEFFRCSYTYHNGTTGVYIAEQVSHHPPISAYYYISPENNVLIYGDLRPKSKFLGNSAATIMGGESHVVLLNRPEDGEYTISMPNMYARGILFGKMVLELGDQSEVTNKSLNMSTNVDFKVKGYFTGTYNMIDGKVMHDGNQIGEMSGKWSDRMDYKDFRTGQSRTLFDAHNANAVQKTVPPLEQQHPNESQRYVRLTLCSSVY
;
A
#
# COMPACT_ATOMS: atom_id res chain seq x y z
N MET A 1 1.53 -27.98 17.48
CA MET A 1 2.82 -27.85 18.22
C MET A 1 4.07 -27.87 17.31
N GLY A 2 3.96 -27.74 15.97
CA GLY A 2 5.10 -27.96 15.05
C GLY A 2 5.89 -26.73 14.59
N LEU A 3 5.30 -25.53 14.54
CA LEU A 3 6.00 -24.34 14.02
C LEU A 3 6.96 -23.72 15.06
N PHE A 4 6.57 -23.69 16.33
CA PHE A 4 7.37 -23.11 17.41
C PHE A 4 8.67 -23.89 17.67
N SER A 5 8.66 -25.21 17.52
CA SER A 5 9.87 -26.03 17.65
C SER A 5 10.80 -25.84 16.46
N GLN A 6 10.27 -25.63 15.25
CA GLN A 6 11.07 -25.37 14.06
C GLN A 6 11.78 -24.01 14.13
N VAL A 7 11.06 -22.94 14.50
CA VAL A 7 11.65 -21.59 14.65
C VAL A 7 12.68 -21.58 15.78
N SER A 8 12.36 -22.17 16.94
CA SER A 8 13.31 -22.26 18.06
C SER A 8 14.51 -23.15 17.74
N SER A 9 14.33 -24.24 16.98
CA SER A 9 15.43 -25.12 16.58
C SER A 9 16.31 -24.54 15.47
N ALA A 10 15.77 -23.67 14.62
CA ALA A 10 16.54 -22.96 13.60
C ALA A 10 17.41 -21.86 14.23
N VAL A 11 16.87 -21.14 15.23
CA VAL A 11 17.61 -20.15 16.03
C VAL A 11 18.71 -20.80 16.88
N ALA A 12 18.46 -22.00 17.43
CA ALA A 12 19.44 -22.72 18.24
C ALA A 12 20.58 -23.39 17.44
N ARG A 13 20.44 -23.57 16.12
CA ARG A 13 21.45 -24.20 15.25
C ARG A 13 22.37 -23.21 14.54
N GLY A 14 22.51 -21.99 15.06
CA GLY A 14 23.51 -21.01 14.59
C GLY A 14 24.92 -21.59 14.69
N GLY A 15 25.44 -22.14 13.59
CA GLY A 15 26.78 -22.71 13.53
C GLY A 15 26.99 -23.82 12.49
N GLN A 16 25.94 -24.44 11.95
CA GLN A 16 26.06 -25.35 10.81
C GLN A 16 25.17 -24.85 9.67
N GLY A 17 25.80 -24.60 8.51
CA GLY A 17 25.17 -24.02 7.32
C GLY A 17 23.78 -24.58 7.07
N LEU A 18 22.77 -23.72 7.17
CA LEU A 18 21.41 -24.05 6.79
C LEU A 18 21.41 -24.34 5.29
N LYS A 19 21.21 -25.61 4.92
CA LYS A 19 20.71 -25.94 3.59
C LYS A 19 19.30 -25.37 3.49
N THR A 20 19.19 -24.16 2.96
CA THR A 20 17.93 -23.57 2.52
C THR A 20 17.23 -24.57 1.61
N SER A 21 16.01 -24.97 1.94
CA SER A 21 15.14 -25.62 0.95
C SER A 21 14.92 -24.60 -0.16
N LYS A 22 15.65 -24.73 -1.27
CA LYS A 22 15.53 -23.89 -2.47
C LYS A 22 14.19 -24.11 -3.22
N ASP A 23 13.28 -24.93 -2.67
CA ASP A 23 12.14 -25.48 -3.39
C ASP A 23 10.77 -24.90 -2.99
N GLU A 24 10.68 -23.90 -2.09
CA GLU A 24 9.43 -23.15 -1.94
C GLU A 24 9.27 -22.18 -3.11
N ARG A 25 8.63 -22.68 -4.17
CA ARG A 25 8.26 -21.89 -5.35
C ARG A 25 7.42 -20.68 -4.93
N PRO A 26 7.60 -19.51 -5.59
CA PRO A 26 6.74 -18.36 -5.34
C PRO A 26 5.26 -18.71 -5.51
N PRO A 27 4.33 -17.93 -4.93
CA PRO A 27 2.90 -18.09 -5.16
C PRO A 27 2.59 -18.21 -6.66
N GLU A 28 1.65 -19.09 -7.01
CA GLU A 28 1.26 -19.28 -8.40
C GLU A 28 0.66 -17.96 -8.93
N GLY A 29 1.30 -17.38 -9.96
CA GLY A 29 0.98 -16.06 -10.50
C GLY A 29 1.77 -14.87 -9.93
N ALA A 30 2.69 -15.08 -8.98
CA ALA A 30 3.64 -14.04 -8.58
C ALA A 30 4.75 -13.91 -9.63
N ASN A 31 4.97 -12.70 -10.13
CA ASN A 31 6.02 -12.43 -11.12
C ASN A 31 7.40 -12.38 -10.45
N ALA A 32 8.47 -12.52 -11.23
CA ALA A 32 9.84 -12.40 -10.71
C ALA A 32 10.07 -11.05 -10.00
N GLU A 33 9.41 -9.99 -10.47
CA GLU A 33 9.48 -8.64 -9.87
C GLU A 33 8.81 -8.53 -8.50
N ASP A 34 7.89 -9.46 -8.17
CA ASP A 34 7.14 -9.48 -6.91
C ASP A 34 7.90 -10.18 -5.79
N THR A 35 9.07 -10.73 -6.14
CA THR A 35 9.82 -11.64 -5.30
C THR A 35 11.24 -11.16 -5.12
N GLU A 36 11.78 -11.35 -3.93
CA GLU A 36 13.17 -11.00 -3.62
C GLU A 36 13.92 -12.22 -3.10
N GLU A 37 15.10 -12.45 -3.68
CA GLU A 37 16.08 -13.41 -3.18
C GLU A 37 17.23 -12.60 -2.58
N LEU A 38 17.44 -12.76 -1.28
CA LEU A 38 18.59 -12.20 -0.61
C LEU A 38 19.81 -13.07 -0.92
N ASP A 39 20.97 -12.44 -1.10
CA ASP A 39 22.24 -13.13 -1.09
C ASP A 39 22.51 -13.76 0.31
N GLU A 40 23.47 -14.67 0.38
CA GLU A 40 23.74 -15.41 1.63
C GLU A 40 24.15 -14.49 2.79
N GLU A 41 24.87 -13.40 2.53
CA GLU A 41 25.32 -12.47 3.56
C GLU A 41 24.13 -11.68 4.12
N SER A 42 23.35 -11.06 3.24
CA SER A 42 22.12 -10.34 3.59
C SER A 42 21.12 -11.24 4.31
N GLY A 43 20.97 -12.49 3.85
CA GLY A 43 20.11 -13.49 4.49
C GLY A 43 20.58 -13.82 5.91
N ASN A 44 21.87 -14.00 6.13
CA ASN A 44 22.44 -14.28 7.46
C ASN A 44 22.28 -13.10 8.43
N ILE A 45 22.45 -11.86 7.96
CA ILE A 45 22.22 -10.65 8.77
C ILE A 45 20.75 -10.58 9.20
N LEU A 46 19.82 -10.79 8.27
CA LEU A 46 18.39 -10.75 8.55
C LEU A 46 17.99 -11.87 9.54
N LEU A 47 18.50 -13.09 9.34
CA LEU A 47 18.31 -14.22 10.26
C LEU A 47 18.80 -13.90 11.68
N SER A 48 19.99 -13.32 11.82
CA SER A 48 20.54 -12.93 13.11
C SER A 48 19.67 -11.91 13.84
N LEU A 49 19.16 -10.90 13.14
CA LEU A 49 18.24 -9.91 13.70
C LEU A 49 16.90 -10.54 14.10
N ILE A 50 16.30 -11.34 13.21
CA ILE A 50 15.00 -11.95 13.46
C ILE A 50 15.07 -12.98 14.60
N SER A 51 16.21 -13.65 14.78
CA SER A 51 16.41 -14.63 15.87
C SER A 51 16.22 -14.04 17.27
N GLN A 52 16.33 -12.71 17.40
CA GLN A 52 16.15 -11.97 18.65
C GLN A 52 14.69 -11.55 18.88
N LEU A 53 13.82 -11.73 17.89
CA LEU A 53 12.43 -11.29 17.93
C LEU A 53 11.50 -12.36 18.50
N ARG A 54 10.41 -11.90 19.12
CA ARG A 54 9.31 -12.77 19.58
C ARG A 54 8.09 -12.53 18.72
N ILE A 55 7.30 -13.58 18.47
CA ILE A 55 6.04 -13.45 17.73
C ILE A 55 5.13 -12.42 18.41
N GLY A 56 4.58 -11.51 17.63
CA GLY A 56 3.75 -10.39 18.07
C GLY A 56 4.54 -9.13 18.46
N MET A 57 5.88 -9.17 18.47
CA MET A 57 6.71 -8.01 18.79
C MET A 57 6.52 -6.88 17.77
N ASP A 58 6.49 -5.65 18.29
CA ASP A 58 6.46 -4.41 17.50
C ASP A 58 7.82 -4.18 16.83
N LEU A 59 7.82 -4.14 15.50
CA LEU A 59 9.02 -3.99 14.69
C LEU A 59 9.46 -2.54 14.52
N HIS A 60 8.66 -1.53 14.89
CA HIS A 60 9.08 -0.12 14.75
C HIS A 60 10.27 0.24 15.65
N LYS A 61 10.49 -0.54 16.72
CA LYS A 61 11.61 -0.36 17.66
C LYS A 61 12.86 -1.15 17.26
N VAL A 62 12.79 -1.89 16.16
CA VAL A 62 13.87 -2.73 15.66
C VAL A 62 14.46 -2.06 14.43
N THR A 63 15.76 -1.79 14.47
CA THR A 63 16.48 -1.26 13.30
C THR A 63 16.64 -2.37 12.27
N LEU A 64 16.00 -2.20 11.11
CA LEU A 64 16.13 -3.11 9.99
C LEU A 64 17.36 -2.75 9.14
N PRO A 65 18.00 -3.73 8.47
CA PRO A 65 19.10 -3.46 7.56
C PRO A 65 18.70 -2.55 6.40
N THR A 66 19.64 -1.76 5.87
CA THR A 66 19.37 -0.85 4.75
C THR A 66 18.98 -1.57 3.47
N PHE A 67 19.43 -2.80 3.26
CA PHE A 67 19.07 -3.58 2.06
C PHE A 67 17.59 -3.95 2.00
N VAL A 68 16.83 -3.91 3.10
CA VAL A 68 15.37 -4.11 3.05
C VAL A 68 14.59 -2.81 2.85
N LEU A 69 15.29 -1.67 2.75
CA LEU A 69 14.67 -0.36 2.60
C LEU A 69 14.62 0.07 1.12
N GLU A 70 13.54 0.74 0.73
CA GLU A 70 13.50 1.51 -0.51
C GLU A 70 14.02 2.95 -0.26
N PRO A 71 14.59 3.64 -1.26
CA PRO A 71 15.19 4.97 -1.09
C PRO A 71 14.15 6.10 -1.02
N ARG A 72 13.01 5.86 -0.35
CA ARG A 72 11.92 6.83 -0.20
C ARG A 72 11.39 6.82 1.23
N SER A 73 11.04 8.00 1.71
CA SER A 73 10.26 8.17 2.93
C SER A 73 8.83 7.66 2.75
N MET A 74 8.19 7.21 3.82
CA MET A 74 6.76 6.87 3.77
C MET A 74 5.93 8.04 3.23
N LEU A 75 6.28 9.29 3.55
CA LEU A 75 5.57 10.48 3.07
C LEU A 75 5.58 10.60 1.55
N GLU A 76 6.69 10.22 0.91
CA GLU A 76 6.74 10.14 -0.55
C GLU A 76 6.03 8.87 -1.05
N ARG A 77 6.19 7.73 -0.38
CA ARG A 77 5.58 6.45 -0.81
C ARG A 77 4.06 6.52 -0.89
N VAL A 78 3.41 7.33 -0.05
CA VAL A 78 1.95 7.57 -0.13
C VAL A 78 1.51 8.04 -1.52
N THR A 79 2.36 8.80 -2.23
CA THR A 79 2.05 9.28 -3.59
C THR A 79 1.84 8.18 -4.61
N ASP A 80 2.33 6.96 -4.36
CA ASP A 80 2.10 5.82 -5.25
C ASP A 80 0.65 5.32 -5.15
N PHE A 81 0.02 5.44 -3.97
CA PHE A 81 -1.42 5.18 -3.79
C PHE A 81 -2.28 6.26 -4.46
N LEU A 82 -1.75 7.48 -4.55
CA LEU A 82 -2.38 8.63 -5.21
C LEU A 82 -1.93 8.76 -6.67
N SER A 83 -1.70 7.64 -7.36
CA SER A 83 -1.11 7.65 -8.70
C SER A 83 -2.07 8.00 -9.83
N HIS A 84 -3.37 7.76 -9.63
CA HIS A 84 -4.41 8.01 -10.63
C HIS A 84 -5.59 8.84 -10.08
N PRO A 85 -5.35 10.01 -9.45
CA PRO A 85 -6.43 10.86 -8.96
C PRO A 85 -7.28 11.44 -10.12
N ASP A 86 -6.76 11.41 -11.34
CA ASP A 86 -7.46 11.79 -12.57
C ASP A 86 -8.64 10.88 -12.91
N ILE A 87 -8.70 9.67 -12.36
CA ILE A 87 -9.90 8.80 -12.40
C ILE A 87 -11.12 9.51 -11.79
N LEU A 88 -10.91 10.41 -10.83
CA LEU A 88 -11.97 11.15 -10.17
C LEU A 88 -12.40 12.40 -10.93
N PHE A 89 -11.67 12.82 -11.96
CA PHE A 89 -11.96 14.08 -12.66
C PHE A 89 -13.26 13.95 -13.46
N GLY A 90 -14.24 14.80 -13.13
CA GLY A 90 -15.59 14.74 -13.68
C GLY A 90 -16.53 13.76 -12.98
N ALA A 91 -16.08 13.06 -11.93
CA ALA A 91 -16.97 12.20 -11.14
C ALA A 91 -18.10 13.00 -10.48
N ASP A 92 -17.86 14.27 -10.12
CA ASP A 92 -18.86 15.20 -9.61
C ASP A 92 -20.02 15.47 -10.60
N ALA A 93 -19.78 15.35 -11.91
CA ALA A 93 -20.81 15.53 -12.94
C ALA A 93 -21.73 14.32 -13.12
N LEU A 94 -21.34 13.14 -12.61
CA LEU A 94 -22.15 11.91 -12.69
C LEU A 94 -23.42 12.07 -11.84
N GLN A 95 -24.58 11.81 -12.43
CA GLN A 95 -25.87 12.01 -11.76
C GLN A 95 -26.19 10.89 -10.76
N SER A 96 -25.85 9.64 -11.09
CA SER A 96 -26.07 8.49 -10.21
C SER A 96 -25.06 8.50 -9.05
N PRO A 97 -25.52 8.43 -7.79
CA PRO A 97 -24.62 8.25 -6.65
C PRO A 97 -23.82 6.95 -6.74
N GLU A 98 -24.39 5.90 -7.34
CA GLU A 98 -23.69 4.64 -7.54
C GLU A 98 -22.53 4.78 -8.51
N GLU A 99 -22.70 5.46 -9.64
CA GLU A 99 -21.61 5.69 -10.59
C GLU A 99 -20.48 6.53 -9.96
N ARG A 100 -20.82 7.52 -9.12
CA ARG A 100 -19.83 8.27 -8.33
C ARG A 100 -19.08 7.36 -7.37
N PHE A 101 -19.80 6.54 -6.62
CA PHE A 101 -19.19 5.59 -5.69
C PHE A 101 -18.28 4.58 -6.42
N ILE A 102 -18.68 4.09 -7.59
CA ILE A 102 -17.82 3.22 -8.41
C ILE A 102 -16.57 3.97 -8.91
N ALA A 103 -16.64 5.25 -9.25
CA ALA A 103 -15.46 6.05 -9.60
C ALA A 103 -14.48 6.17 -8.41
N ILE A 104 -15.00 6.40 -7.20
CA ILE A 104 -14.20 6.43 -5.95
C ILE A 104 -13.53 5.08 -5.70
N LEU A 105 -14.29 3.99 -5.85
CA LEU A 105 -13.79 2.64 -5.71
C LEU A 105 -12.73 2.30 -6.78
N THR A 106 -12.91 2.77 -8.01
CA THR A 106 -11.94 2.60 -9.10
C THR A 106 -10.64 3.33 -8.79
N TYR A 107 -10.73 4.59 -8.37
CA TYR A 107 -9.58 5.37 -7.92
C TYR A 107 -8.84 4.65 -6.79
N TYR A 108 -9.56 4.21 -5.76
CA TYR A 108 -8.95 3.50 -4.63
C TYR A 108 -8.18 2.26 -5.08
N MET A 109 -8.81 1.43 -5.92
CA MET A 109 -8.19 0.18 -6.38
C MET A 109 -7.03 0.39 -7.34
N SER A 110 -7.01 1.51 -8.06
CA SER A 110 -5.89 1.87 -8.95
C SER A 110 -4.57 2.11 -8.21
N GLY A 111 -4.60 2.44 -6.91
CA GLY A 111 -3.39 2.82 -6.16
C GLY A 111 -2.45 1.67 -5.79
N TRP A 112 -2.85 0.41 -5.97
CA TRP A 112 -2.13 -0.74 -5.40
C TRP A 112 -1.11 -1.40 -6.34
N HIS A 113 -1.25 -1.23 -7.66
CA HIS A 113 -0.37 -1.87 -8.64
C HIS A 113 1.06 -1.32 -8.64
N ILE A 114 1.28 -0.07 -8.15
CA ILE A 114 2.61 0.55 -8.09
C ILE A 114 3.37 0.02 -6.86
N LYS A 115 4.36 -0.82 -7.11
CA LYS A 115 5.21 -1.42 -6.07
C LYS A 115 6.68 -1.40 -6.46
N PRO A 116 7.59 -1.29 -5.48
CA PRO A 116 9.01 -1.50 -5.73
C PRO A 116 9.24 -2.94 -6.19
N LYS A 117 10.34 -3.17 -6.91
CA LYS A 117 10.81 -4.53 -7.20
C LYS A 117 11.22 -5.20 -5.88
N GLY A 118 10.72 -6.41 -5.64
CA GLY A 118 10.98 -7.16 -4.43
C GLY A 118 10.21 -6.68 -3.20
N VAL A 119 10.71 -6.98 -2.01
CA VAL A 119 10.05 -6.69 -0.73
C VAL A 119 10.83 -5.62 0.02
N LYS A 120 10.50 -4.36 -0.30
CA LYS A 120 11.13 -3.18 0.32
C LYS A 120 10.16 -2.43 1.22
N LYS A 121 10.67 -1.87 2.31
CA LYS A 121 9.95 -0.96 3.22
C LYS A 121 10.44 0.48 3.03
N PRO A 122 9.56 1.49 2.98
CA PRO A 122 10.00 2.88 2.97
C PRO A 122 10.65 3.27 4.32
N TYR A 123 11.47 4.33 4.29
CA TYR A 123 12.01 4.93 5.50
C TYR A 123 10.88 5.40 6.42
N ASN A 124 11.02 5.11 7.72
CA ASN A 124 10.12 5.62 8.75
C ASN A 124 10.41 7.12 8.95
N PRO A 125 9.48 8.03 8.65
CA PRO A 125 9.76 9.45 8.71
C PRO A 125 10.04 9.92 10.14
N VAL A 126 10.88 10.94 10.28
CA VAL A 126 11.11 11.60 11.57
C VAL A 126 10.02 12.63 11.87
N LEU A 127 9.79 12.96 13.14
CA LEU A 127 8.79 13.97 13.53
C LEU A 127 9.06 15.32 12.84
N GLY A 128 8.04 15.89 12.21
CA GLY A 128 8.15 17.16 11.46
C GLY A 128 8.86 17.04 10.11
N GLU A 129 9.20 15.83 9.67
CA GLU A 129 9.55 15.60 8.27
C GLU A 129 8.33 15.86 7.40
N PHE A 130 8.53 16.48 6.23
CA PHE A 130 7.45 16.70 5.27
C PHE A 130 7.88 16.38 3.84
N PHE A 131 6.91 16.10 2.98
CA PHE A 131 7.11 15.93 1.55
C PHE A 131 6.06 16.72 0.79
N ARG A 132 6.44 17.30 -0.35
CA ARG A 132 5.51 17.97 -1.26
C ARG A 132 5.84 17.67 -2.72
N CYS A 133 4.81 17.61 -3.54
CA CYS A 133 4.94 17.53 -4.98
C CYS A 133 3.75 18.16 -5.68
N SER A 134 3.87 18.37 -6.98
CA SER A 134 2.79 18.81 -7.85
C SER A 134 2.65 17.89 -9.05
N TYR A 135 1.47 17.91 -9.66
CA TYR A 135 1.13 17.16 -10.86
C TYR A 135 0.60 18.13 -11.91
N THR A 136 0.93 17.88 -13.16
CA THR A 136 0.31 18.56 -14.31
C THR A 136 -0.32 17.49 -15.18
N TYR A 137 -1.65 17.52 -15.26
CA TYR A 137 -2.43 16.52 -15.98
C TYR A 137 -2.54 16.85 -17.47
N HIS A 138 -2.91 15.86 -18.28
CA HIS A 138 -3.03 16.00 -19.73
C HIS A 138 -4.03 17.08 -20.18
N ASN A 139 -5.04 17.37 -19.35
CA ASN A 139 -6.01 18.44 -19.58
C ASN A 139 -5.47 19.84 -19.20
N GLY A 140 -4.20 19.97 -18.78
CA GLY A 140 -3.55 21.22 -18.39
C GLY A 140 -3.82 21.66 -16.95
N THR A 141 -4.66 20.94 -16.21
CA THR A 141 -4.94 21.23 -14.79
C THR A 141 -3.83 20.76 -13.87
N THR A 142 -3.85 21.25 -12.63
CA THR A 142 -2.82 20.93 -11.64
C THR A 142 -3.37 20.23 -10.40
N GLY A 143 -2.51 19.42 -9.77
CA GLY A 143 -2.75 18.83 -8.46
C GLY A 143 -1.56 19.12 -7.55
N VAL A 144 -1.80 19.34 -6.27
CA VAL A 144 -0.75 19.61 -5.27
C VAL A 144 -0.90 18.64 -4.12
N TYR A 145 0.20 18.03 -3.71
CA TYR A 145 0.30 17.11 -2.58
C TYR A 145 1.25 17.66 -1.52
N ILE A 146 0.85 17.51 -0.25
CA ILE A 146 1.71 17.72 0.91
C ILE A 146 1.45 16.62 1.95
N ALA A 147 2.50 16.19 2.62
CA ALA A 147 2.42 15.27 3.74
C ALA A 147 3.42 15.62 4.82
N GLU A 148 3.06 15.33 6.07
CA GLU A 148 3.90 15.59 7.25
C GLU A 148 3.82 14.42 8.22
N GLN A 149 4.95 14.09 8.84
CA GLN A 149 4.99 13.18 9.97
C GLN A 149 4.60 13.91 11.26
N VAL A 150 3.34 13.79 11.65
CA VAL A 150 2.76 14.51 12.81
C VAL A 150 2.99 13.79 14.15
N SER A 151 3.40 12.53 14.13
CA SER A 151 3.80 11.78 15.33
C SER A 151 4.82 10.69 14.99
N HIS A 152 5.80 10.42 15.87
CA HIS A 152 6.79 9.36 15.68
C HIS A 152 6.54 8.12 16.58
N HIS A 153 5.97 8.33 17.76
CA HIS A 153 5.66 7.26 18.73
C HIS A 153 4.26 7.46 19.34
N PRO A 154 3.20 6.85 18.77
CA PRO A 154 3.21 5.98 17.58
C PRO A 154 3.42 6.76 16.27
N PRO A 155 3.86 6.12 15.18
CA PRO A 155 4.04 6.78 13.88
C PRO A 155 2.69 7.16 13.28
N ILE A 156 2.51 8.44 12.94
CA ILE A 156 1.35 8.98 12.23
C ILE A 156 1.85 9.94 11.16
N SER A 157 1.47 9.68 9.91
CA SER A 157 1.72 10.56 8.76
C SER A 157 0.39 11.13 8.27
N ALA A 158 0.24 12.45 8.21
CA ALA A 158 -0.93 13.09 7.63
C ALA A 158 -0.61 13.56 6.21
N TYR A 159 -1.58 13.54 5.31
CA TYR A 159 -1.41 14.00 3.94
C TYR A 159 -2.64 14.72 3.41
N TYR A 160 -2.40 15.54 2.40
CA TYR A 160 -3.39 16.37 1.74
C TYR A 160 -3.03 16.51 0.26
N TYR A 161 -3.99 16.25 -0.60
CA TYR A 161 -3.94 16.43 -2.03
C TYR A 161 -5.14 17.26 -2.48
N ILE A 162 -4.92 18.24 -3.36
CA ILE A 162 -6.01 19.00 -3.96
C ILE A 162 -5.76 19.25 -5.44
N SER A 163 -6.82 19.15 -6.23
CA SER A 163 -6.88 19.67 -7.61
C SER A 163 -8.12 20.55 -7.74
N PRO A 164 -7.98 21.87 -7.49
CA PRO A 164 -9.10 22.79 -7.47
C PRO A 164 -9.86 22.83 -8.80
N GLU A 165 -9.15 22.85 -9.93
CA GLU A 165 -9.74 22.93 -11.27
C GLU A 165 -10.57 21.70 -11.63
N ASN A 166 -10.30 20.54 -10.99
CA ASN A 166 -11.06 19.31 -11.19
C ASN A 166 -12.03 19.00 -10.04
N ASN A 167 -12.20 19.91 -9.08
CA ASN A 167 -13.10 19.74 -7.94
C ASN A 167 -12.81 18.50 -7.08
N VAL A 168 -11.54 18.12 -6.92
CA VAL A 168 -11.14 16.94 -6.12
C VAL A 168 -10.24 17.35 -4.96
N LEU A 169 -10.63 16.92 -3.76
CA LEU A 169 -9.83 16.99 -2.55
C LEU A 169 -9.67 15.57 -1.97
N ILE A 170 -8.44 15.20 -1.64
CA ILE A 170 -8.13 13.93 -0.98
C ILE A 170 -7.26 14.24 0.23
N TYR A 171 -7.62 13.78 1.41
CA TYR A 171 -6.80 13.97 2.60
C TYR A 171 -6.92 12.78 3.54
N GLY A 172 -6.01 12.64 4.48
CA GLY A 172 -6.09 11.53 5.42
C GLY A 172 -4.84 11.35 6.24
N ASP A 173 -4.76 10.21 6.89
CA ASP A 173 -3.61 9.84 7.68
C ASP A 173 -3.30 8.33 7.60
N LEU A 174 -2.04 7.99 7.86
CA LEU A 174 -1.56 6.62 7.96
C LEU A 174 -1.00 6.38 9.35
N ARG A 175 -1.42 5.28 9.99
CA ARG A 175 -0.99 4.84 11.33
C ARG A 175 -0.45 3.42 11.27
N PRO A 176 0.69 3.18 10.58
CA PRO A 176 1.23 1.84 10.42
C PRO A 176 1.67 1.25 11.77
N LYS A 177 1.39 -0.04 11.98
CA LYS A 177 1.89 -0.81 13.11
C LYS A 177 2.53 -2.10 12.60
N SER A 178 3.86 -2.13 12.57
CA SER A 178 4.62 -3.31 12.16
C SER A 178 4.66 -4.39 13.24
N LYS A 179 4.35 -5.64 12.88
CA LYS A 179 4.35 -6.81 13.77
C LYS A 179 5.18 -7.94 13.18
N PHE A 180 5.99 -8.59 14.00
CA PHE A 180 6.65 -9.84 13.64
C PHE A 180 5.71 -11.04 13.84
N LEU A 181 5.56 -11.90 12.84
CA LEU A 181 4.64 -13.05 12.85
C LEU A 181 5.34 -14.40 12.63
N GLY A 182 6.66 -14.48 12.81
CA GLY A 182 7.45 -15.70 12.53
C GLY A 182 8.06 -15.65 11.13
N ASN A 183 7.67 -16.55 10.21
CA ASN A 183 8.13 -16.47 8.80
C ASN A 183 7.39 -15.36 8.00
N SER A 184 6.87 -14.35 8.69
CA SER A 184 6.23 -13.19 8.07
C SER A 184 6.40 -11.96 8.96
N ALA A 185 6.41 -10.79 8.35
CA ALA A 185 6.19 -9.51 9.01
C ALA A 185 4.94 -8.87 8.43
N ALA A 186 4.11 -8.26 9.28
CA ALA A 186 2.92 -7.55 8.85
C ALA A 186 3.06 -6.07 9.19
N THR A 187 2.54 -5.20 8.33
CA THR A 187 2.22 -3.82 8.68
C THR A 187 0.71 -3.71 8.74
N ILE A 188 0.19 -3.55 9.95
CA ILE A 188 -1.23 -3.30 10.17
C ILE A 188 -1.47 -1.83 9.87
N MET A 189 -2.24 -1.55 8.83
CA MET A 189 -2.47 -0.20 8.33
C MET A 189 -3.69 0.39 9.02
N GLY A 190 -3.46 1.27 9.99
CA GLY A 190 -4.51 2.15 10.51
C GLY A 190 -4.53 3.49 9.78
N GLY A 191 -5.52 4.32 10.13
CA GLY A 191 -5.78 5.58 9.45
C GLY A 191 -6.78 5.42 8.31
N GLU A 192 -7.23 6.53 7.77
CA GLU A 192 -8.27 6.60 6.74
C GLU A 192 -7.89 7.65 5.69
N SER A 193 -8.37 7.43 4.46
CA SER A 193 -8.36 8.41 3.38
C SER A 193 -9.77 8.93 3.17
N HIS A 194 -9.89 10.22 2.92
CA HIS A 194 -11.12 10.94 2.67
C HIS A 194 -11.06 11.54 1.29
N VAL A 195 -12.00 11.17 0.42
CA VAL A 195 -12.17 11.78 -0.90
C VAL A 195 -13.39 12.68 -0.85
N VAL A 196 -13.24 13.92 -1.33
CA VAL A 196 -14.28 14.93 -1.39
C VAL A 196 -14.40 15.44 -2.81
N LEU A 197 -15.60 15.32 -3.36
CA LEU A 197 -15.98 15.94 -4.63
C LEU A 197 -16.49 17.35 -4.31
N LEU A 198 -15.65 18.37 -4.54
CA LEU A 198 -15.86 19.74 -4.06
C LEU A 198 -17.14 20.40 -4.62
N ASN A 199 -17.58 19.95 -5.79
CA ASN A 199 -18.80 20.42 -6.45
C ASN A 199 -20.04 19.55 -6.12
N ARG A 200 -19.91 18.63 -5.16
CA ARG A 200 -20.98 17.78 -4.62
C ARG A 200 -20.94 17.77 -3.09
N PRO A 201 -21.04 18.93 -2.42
CA PRO A 201 -21.00 19.00 -0.96
C PRO A 201 -22.10 18.16 -0.30
N GLU A 202 -23.22 17.91 -0.98
CA GLU A 202 -24.32 17.06 -0.51
C GLU A 202 -23.93 15.59 -0.34
N ASP A 203 -22.93 15.09 -1.08
CA ASP A 203 -22.46 13.71 -0.95
C ASP A 203 -21.61 13.52 0.31
N GLY A 204 -21.16 14.62 0.94
CA GLY A 204 -20.19 14.58 2.02
C GLY A 204 -18.86 13.96 1.56
N GLU A 205 -18.27 13.13 2.42
CA GLU A 205 -16.97 12.51 2.17
C GLU A 205 -17.10 11.02 1.94
N TYR A 206 -16.26 10.50 1.04
CA TYR A 206 -16.05 9.08 0.89
C TYR A 206 -14.85 8.67 1.75
N THR A 207 -15.06 7.77 2.71
CA THR A 207 -14.02 7.29 3.63
C THR A 207 -13.50 5.95 3.17
N ILE A 208 -12.18 5.79 3.15
CA ILE A 208 -11.47 4.61 2.65
C ILE A 208 -10.47 4.16 3.72
N SER A 209 -10.59 2.92 4.18
CA SER A 209 -9.56 2.29 5.04
C SER A 209 -8.54 1.52 4.19
N MET A 210 -7.35 1.31 4.74
CA MET A 210 -6.23 0.66 4.04
C MET A 210 -6.18 -0.84 4.33
N PRO A 211 -5.77 -1.69 3.38
CA PRO A 211 -5.52 -3.10 3.62
C PRO A 211 -4.21 -3.28 4.39
N ASN A 212 -4.04 -4.44 5.02
CA ASN A 212 -2.80 -4.78 5.69
C ASN A 212 -1.76 -5.27 4.66
N MET A 213 -0.48 -5.05 4.97
CA MET A 213 0.62 -5.48 4.11
C MET A 213 1.43 -6.58 4.80
N TYR A 214 1.76 -7.64 4.08
CA TYR A 214 2.46 -8.81 4.60
C TYR A 214 3.71 -9.09 3.78
N ALA A 215 4.88 -9.04 4.42
CA ALA A 215 6.11 -9.63 3.90
C ALA A 215 6.16 -11.10 4.32
N ARG A 216 6.02 -12.02 3.36
CA ARG A 216 6.13 -13.46 3.55
C ARG A 216 7.54 -13.94 3.29
N GLY A 217 7.93 -15.08 3.86
CA GLY A 217 9.19 -15.75 3.53
C GLY A 217 10.44 -15.04 4.06
N ILE A 218 10.30 -14.20 5.08
CA ILE A 218 11.40 -13.37 5.62
C ILE A 218 12.51 -14.19 6.32
N LEU A 219 12.24 -15.45 6.67
CA LEU A 219 13.20 -16.38 7.28
C LEU A 219 13.51 -17.57 6.38
N PHE A 220 12.48 -18.13 5.75
CA PHE A 220 12.57 -19.33 4.94
C PHE A 220 11.72 -19.18 3.68
N GLY A 221 12.29 -19.56 2.54
CA GLY A 221 11.64 -19.44 1.24
C GLY A 221 11.92 -18.11 0.55
N LYS A 222 11.17 -17.83 -0.52
CA LYS A 222 11.30 -16.59 -1.29
C LYS A 222 10.49 -15.47 -0.65
N MET A 223 11.05 -14.27 -0.55
CA MET A 223 10.31 -13.14 0.02
C MET A 223 9.27 -12.62 -0.96
N VAL A 224 8.06 -12.37 -0.48
CA VAL A 224 6.90 -11.91 -1.28
C VAL A 224 6.06 -10.90 -0.50
N LEU A 225 5.55 -9.86 -1.18
CA LEU A 225 4.68 -8.83 -0.60
C LEU A 225 3.20 -9.07 -0.93
N GLU A 226 2.41 -9.48 0.06
CA GLU A 226 0.97 -9.65 -0.07
C GLU A 226 0.20 -8.46 0.53
N LEU A 227 -0.87 -8.03 -0.14
CA LEU A 227 -1.94 -7.27 0.50
C LEU A 227 -2.96 -8.24 1.06
N GLY A 228 -3.50 -7.93 2.24
CA GLY A 228 -4.39 -8.83 2.95
C GLY A 228 -5.44 -8.16 3.81
N ASP A 229 -6.39 -9.00 4.21
CA ASP A 229 -7.55 -8.64 5.03
C ASP A 229 -8.52 -7.69 4.31
N GLN A 230 -9.48 -7.18 5.08
CA GLN A 230 -10.53 -6.33 4.55
C GLN A 230 -10.16 -4.86 4.62
N SER A 231 -10.48 -4.14 3.56
CA SER A 231 -10.56 -2.68 3.50
C SER A 231 -12.00 -2.28 3.23
N GLU A 232 -12.41 -1.13 3.74
CA GLU A 232 -13.75 -0.61 3.63
C GLU A 232 -13.74 0.73 2.89
N VAL A 233 -14.61 0.86 1.90
CA VAL A 233 -14.95 2.13 1.24
C VAL A 233 -16.38 2.46 1.63
N THR A 234 -16.63 3.63 2.20
CA THR A 234 -17.96 4.05 2.63
C THR A 234 -18.30 5.47 2.20
N ASN A 235 -19.58 5.71 1.98
CA ASN A 235 -20.16 7.05 2.01
C ASN A 235 -21.40 6.99 2.89
N LYS A 236 -21.36 7.70 4.03
CA LYS A 236 -22.44 7.67 5.01
C LYS A 236 -23.68 8.45 4.56
N SER A 237 -23.49 9.58 3.87
CA SER A 237 -24.58 10.43 3.39
C SER A 237 -25.44 9.74 2.35
N LEU A 238 -24.81 8.93 1.49
CA LEU A 238 -25.45 8.16 0.43
C LEU A 238 -25.80 6.72 0.86
N ASN A 239 -25.48 6.33 2.10
CA ASN A 239 -25.69 4.98 2.63
C ASN A 239 -25.12 3.88 1.71
N MET A 240 -23.89 4.11 1.23
CA MET A 240 -23.17 3.22 0.33
C MET A 240 -21.91 2.68 0.99
N SER A 241 -21.60 1.41 0.74
CA SER A 241 -20.38 0.79 1.25
C SER A 241 -19.87 -0.34 0.38
N THR A 242 -18.60 -0.67 0.54
CA THR A 242 -17.97 -1.87 -0.02
C THR A 242 -16.89 -2.34 0.93
N ASN A 243 -16.95 -3.61 1.30
CA ASN A 243 -15.83 -4.31 1.93
C ASN A 243 -15.05 -5.05 0.85
N VAL A 244 -13.82 -4.63 0.61
CA VAL A 244 -12.88 -5.26 -0.32
C VAL A 244 -12.02 -6.25 0.47
N ASP A 245 -12.16 -7.53 0.16
CA ASP A 245 -11.35 -8.62 0.69
C ASP A 245 -10.11 -8.82 -0.18
N PHE A 246 -8.94 -8.42 0.36
CA PHE A 246 -7.65 -8.72 -0.24
C PHE A 246 -7.24 -10.13 0.17
N LYS A 247 -7.35 -11.07 -0.76
CA LYS A 247 -7.19 -12.49 -0.46
C LYS A 247 -5.71 -12.82 -0.28
N VAL A 248 -5.34 -13.15 0.96
CA VAL A 248 -4.04 -13.77 1.27
C VAL A 248 -4.08 -15.25 0.91
N LYS A 249 -2.97 -15.79 0.42
CA LYS A 249 -2.92 -17.19 -0.02
C LYS A 249 -3.12 -18.15 1.17
N GLY A 250 -4.08 -19.06 1.05
CA GLY A 250 -4.09 -20.33 1.80
C GLY A 250 -3.24 -21.38 1.09
N TYR A 251 -2.55 -22.23 1.84
CA TYR A 251 -1.54 -23.20 1.35
C TYR A 251 -1.98 -24.16 0.21
N PHE A 252 -3.25 -24.22 -0.19
CA PHE A 252 -3.75 -25.28 -1.07
C PHE A 252 -4.48 -24.86 -2.35
N THR A 253 -5.03 -23.65 -2.49
CA THR A 253 -5.63 -23.18 -3.76
C THR A 253 -5.79 -21.65 -3.76
N GLY A 254 -5.39 -20.98 -4.84
CA GLY A 254 -5.65 -19.54 -5.02
C GLY A 254 -4.56 -18.83 -5.83
N THR A 255 -4.99 -18.01 -6.80
CA THR A 255 -4.11 -17.13 -7.56
C THR A 255 -3.69 -15.93 -6.70
N TYR A 256 -2.45 -15.48 -6.85
CA TYR A 256 -1.90 -14.32 -6.13
C TYR A 256 -2.64 -13.00 -6.45
N ASN A 257 -2.70 -12.09 -5.47
CA ASN A 257 -3.29 -10.74 -5.57
C ASN A 257 -4.78 -10.64 -5.86
N MET A 258 -5.55 -11.70 -5.61
CA MET A 258 -6.99 -11.69 -5.83
C MET A 258 -7.72 -10.75 -4.87
N ILE A 259 -8.75 -10.09 -5.39
CA ILE A 259 -9.70 -9.27 -4.63
C ILE A 259 -11.13 -9.73 -4.87
N ASP A 260 -11.99 -9.47 -3.90
CA ASP A 260 -13.43 -9.65 -3.96
C ASP A 260 -14.10 -8.52 -3.18
N GLY A 261 -15.16 -7.94 -3.70
CA GLY A 261 -15.87 -6.89 -2.96
C GLY A 261 -17.31 -6.79 -3.36
N LYS A 262 -18.19 -6.57 -2.38
CA LYS A 262 -19.63 -6.41 -2.60
C LYS A 262 -19.99 -4.95 -2.44
N VAL A 263 -20.59 -4.37 -3.48
CA VAL A 263 -21.03 -2.99 -3.46
C VAL A 263 -22.47 -2.94 -2.94
N MET A 264 -22.65 -2.21 -1.85
CA MET A 264 -23.90 -2.07 -1.13
C MET A 264 -24.46 -0.65 -1.27
N HIS A 265 -25.76 -0.53 -1.47
CA HIS A 265 -26.52 0.73 -1.43
C HIS A 265 -27.82 0.46 -0.67
N ASP A 266 -28.07 1.23 0.40
CA ASP A 266 -29.25 1.04 1.25
C ASP A 266 -29.41 -0.39 1.79
N GLY A 267 -28.29 -1.02 2.12
CA GLY A 267 -28.25 -2.41 2.62
C GLY A 267 -28.47 -3.48 1.54
N ASN A 268 -28.70 -3.10 0.28
CA ASN A 268 -28.85 -4.03 -0.84
C ASN A 268 -27.56 -4.15 -1.64
N GLN A 269 -27.19 -5.37 -2.03
CA GLN A 269 -26.05 -5.57 -2.92
C GLN A 269 -26.43 -5.17 -4.35
N ILE A 270 -25.80 -4.12 -4.87
CA ILE A 270 -26.04 -3.59 -6.22
C ILE A 270 -25.03 -4.10 -7.25
N GLY A 271 -23.92 -4.66 -6.80
CA GLY A 271 -22.91 -5.25 -7.67
C GLY A 271 -21.77 -5.89 -6.90
N GLU A 272 -20.80 -6.39 -7.65
CA GLU A 272 -19.58 -7.00 -7.11
C GLU A 272 -18.37 -6.61 -7.94
N MET A 273 -17.23 -6.45 -7.26
CA MET A 273 -15.92 -6.31 -7.88
C MET A 273 -15.11 -7.59 -7.68
N SER A 274 -14.29 -7.91 -8.67
CA SER A 274 -13.40 -9.07 -8.63
C SER A 274 -12.18 -8.85 -9.52
N GLY A 275 -11.21 -9.75 -9.43
CA GLY A 275 -10.01 -9.73 -10.25
C GLY A 275 -8.75 -9.68 -9.39
N LYS A 276 -7.70 -9.03 -9.89
CA LYS A 276 -6.42 -8.92 -9.20
C LYS A 276 -5.98 -7.47 -9.11
N TRP A 277 -5.61 -7.01 -7.91
CA TRP A 277 -5.21 -5.62 -7.69
C TRP A 277 -3.95 -5.19 -8.46
N SER A 278 -3.15 -6.16 -8.93
CA SER A 278 -1.91 -5.94 -9.66
C SER A 278 -1.99 -6.18 -11.17
N ASP A 279 -3.18 -6.46 -11.69
CA ASP A 279 -3.42 -6.84 -13.10
C ASP A 279 -4.75 -6.17 -13.49
N ARG A 280 -5.80 -6.94 -13.74
CA ARG A 280 -7.12 -6.43 -14.11
C ARG A 280 -8.16 -6.67 -13.03
N MET A 281 -9.03 -5.68 -12.86
CA MET A 281 -10.22 -5.74 -12.00
C MET A 281 -11.47 -5.38 -12.80
N ASP A 282 -12.56 -6.09 -12.55
CA ASP A 282 -13.85 -5.87 -13.20
C ASP A 282 -14.95 -5.67 -12.15
N TYR A 283 -16.01 -4.96 -12.53
CA TYR A 283 -17.23 -4.74 -11.77
C TYR A 283 -18.42 -5.27 -12.53
N LYS A 284 -19.29 -5.99 -11.84
CA LYS A 284 -20.55 -6.49 -12.36
C LYS A 284 -21.70 -5.80 -11.64
N ASP A 285 -22.51 -5.08 -12.40
CA ASP A 285 -23.73 -4.43 -11.90
C ASP A 285 -24.87 -5.44 -11.92
N PHE A 286 -25.50 -5.69 -10.76
CA PHE A 286 -26.58 -6.66 -10.63
C PHE A 286 -27.94 -6.13 -11.07
N ARG A 287 -28.10 -4.81 -11.17
CA ARG A 287 -29.31 -4.16 -11.65
C ARG A 287 -29.41 -4.27 -13.17
N THR A 288 -28.28 -4.19 -13.88
CA THR A 288 -28.23 -4.29 -15.35
C THR A 288 -27.75 -5.65 -15.86
N GLY A 289 -27.08 -6.44 -15.03
CA GLY A 289 -26.42 -7.69 -15.42
C GLY A 289 -25.12 -7.49 -16.22
N GLN A 290 -24.71 -6.25 -16.46
CA GLN A 290 -23.51 -5.93 -17.25
C GLN A 290 -22.24 -6.02 -16.40
N SER A 291 -21.15 -6.43 -17.04
CA SER A 291 -19.81 -6.39 -16.46
C SER A 291 -18.95 -5.39 -17.23
N ARG A 292 -18.15 -4.60 -16.52
CA ARG A 292 -17.20 -3.64 -17.07
C ARG A 292 -15.87 -3.70 -16.34
N THR A 293 -14.80 -3.33 -17.03
CA THR A 293 -13.49 -3.17 -16.39
C THR A 293 -13.51 -1.97 -15.47
N LEU A 294 -13.10 -2.18 -14.21
CA LEU A 294 -12.83 -1.08 -13.29
C LEU A 294 -11.47 -0.49 -13.60
N PHE A 295 -10.44 -1.33 -13.63
CA PHE A 295 -9.06 -0.88 -13.82
C PHE A 295 -8.21 -2.00 -14.43
N ASP A 296 -7.29 -1.60 -15.30
CA ASP A 296 -6.32 -2.47 -15.95
C ASP A 296 -4.92 -1.89 -15.76
N ALA A 297 -4.15 -2.52 -14.87
CA ALA A 297 -2.82 -2.07 -14.50
C ALA A 297 -1.81 -2.11 -15.66
N HIS A 298 -2.05 -2.91 -16.70
CA HIS A 298 -1.15 -3.02 -17.86
C HIS A 298 -1.27 -1.82 -18.81
N ASN A 299 -2.42 -1.15 -18.80
CA ASN A 299 -2.70 -0.01 -19.66
C ASN A 299 -2.69 1.34 -18.90
N ALA A 300 -2.46 1.29 -17.59
CA ALA A 300 -2.46 2.46 -16.73
C ALA A 300 -1.18 3.30 -16.92
N ASN A 301 -1.35 4.60 -17.14
CA ASN A 301 -0.24 5.56 -17.26
C ASN A 301 -0.33 6.59 -16.15
N ALA A 302 0.44 6.40 -15.08
CA ALA A 302 0.46 7.33 -13.96
C ALA A 302 1.16 8.65 -14.34
N VAL A 303 0.51 9.77 -14.04
CA VAL A 303 1.11 11.11 -14.23
C VAL A 303 2.30 11.25 -13.30
N GLN A 304 3.42 11.69 -13.86
CA GLN A 304 4.65 11.85 -13.09
C GLN A 304 4.55 13.07 -12.17
N LYS A 305 4.88 12.86 -10.90
CA LYS A 305 4.98 13.95 -9.92
C LYS A 305 6.20 14.81 -10.21
N THR A 306 6.06 16.11 -10.02
CA THR A 306 7.15 17.09 -10.04
C THR A 306 7.50 17.44 -8.60
N VAL A 307 8.78 17.32 -8.25
CA VAL A 307 9.30 17.64 -6.91
C VAL A 307 10.33 18.78 -7.06
N PRO A 308 10.40 19.73 -6.13
CA PRO A 308 11.44 20.75 -6.15
C PRO A 308 12.85 20.13 -6.18
N PRO A 309 13.81 20.73 -6.91
CA PRO A 309 15.21 20.30 -6.86
C PRO A 309 15.76 20.29 -5.44
N LEU A 310 16.67 19.35 -5.13
CA LEU A 310 17.20 19.13 -3.77
C LEU A 310 17.82 20.39 -3.15
N GLU A 311 18.39 21.26 -3.97
CA GLU A 311 19.01 22.52 -3.55
C GLU A 311 17.98 23.54 -3.03
N GLN A 312 16.72 23.40 -3.49
CA GLN A 312 15.58 24.23 -3.10
C GLN A 312 14.74 23.59 -1.99
N GLN A 313 15.04 22.34 -1.62
CA GLN A 313 14.32 21.63 -0.57
C GLN A 313 14.76 22.06 0.83
N HIS A 314 13.82 22.10 1.77
CA HIS A 314 14.11 22.40 3.17
C HIS A 314 14.92 21.28 3.84
N PRO A 315 15.65 21.56 4.93
CA PRO A 315 16.46 20.54 5.62
C PRO A 315 15.68 19.31 6.09
N ASN A 316 14.40 19.47 6.45
CA ASN A 316 13.48 18.42 6.90
C ASN A 316 12.53 17.93 5.78
N GLU A 317 12.81 18.24 4.51
CA GLU A 317 12.05 17.70 3.37
C GLU A 317 12.56 16.30 3.01
N SER A 318 11.64 15.36 2.81
CA SER A 318 11.93 13.92 2.80
C SER A 318 13.07 13.49 1.88
N GLN A 319 13.13 13.97 0.63
CA GLN A 319 14.15 13.52 -0.31
C GLN A 319 15.55 14.00 0.09
N ARG A 320 15.67 15.24 0.58
CA ARG A 320 16.91 15.77 1.13
C ARG A 320 17.34 14.97 2.36
N TYR A 321 16.41 14.67 3.26
CA TYR A 321 16.68 13.90 4.48
C TYR A 321 17.14 12.47 4.20
N VAL A 322 16.40 11.75 3.34
CA VAL A 322 16.74 10.37 2.94
C VAL A 322 18.08 10.32 2.20
N ARG A 323 18.36 11.29 1.32
CA ARG A 323 19.64 11.37 0.62
C ARG A 323 20.82 11.54 1.58
N LEU A 324 20.71 12.42 2.58
CA LEU A 324 21.76 12.57 3.59
C LEU A 324 21.97 11.29 4.39
N THR A 325 20.89 10.60 4.76
CA THR A 325 20.95 9.32 5.49
C THR A 325 21.66 8.24 4.68
N LEU A 326 21.32 8.13 3.38
CA LEU A 326 21.97 7.19 2.46
C LEU A 326 23.47 7.51 2.27
N CYS A 327 23.84 8.78 2.08
CA CYS A 327 25.24 9.17 1.91
C CYS A 327 26.08 8.98 3.19
N SER A 328 25.47 9.09 4.37
CA SER A 328 26.14 8.89 5.66
C SER A 328 26.42 7.42 5.98
N SER A 329 25.74 6.49 5.29
CA SER A 329 25.86 5.05 5.51
C SER A 329 26.97 4.40 4.67
N VAL A 330 27.75 5.18 3.92
CA VAL A 330 28.81 4.73 2.99
C VAL A 330 30.22 4.98 3.57
N TYR A 331 30.33 5.32 4.86
CA TYR A 331 31.62 5.54 5.55
C TYR A 331 31.79 4.64 6.77
#